data_AF-A0A3D3WCH8-F1
#
_entry.id   AF-A0A3D3WCH8-F1
#
_cell.length_a   1.000
_cell.length_b   1.000
_cell.length_c   1.000
_cell.angle_alpha   90.00
_cell.angle_beta   90.00
_cell.angle_gamma   90.00
#
_symmetry.space_group_name_H-M   'P 1'
#
loop_
_entity.id
_entity.type
_entity.pdbx_description
1 polymer ?
#
loop_
_entity_poly.entity_id
_entity_poly.type
_entity_poly.pdbx_seq_one_letter_code
_entity_poly.pdbx_strand_id
1 'polypeptide(L)' 'MTEILIYTDGACSGNPGPGGWGALLIYGEQQKAMRG' A
#
# COMPACT_ATOMS: atom_id res chain seq x y z
N MET A 1 9.58 -0.78 -21.74
CA MET A 1 9.39 -1.43 -20.42
C MET A 1 8.13 -0.86 -19.83
N THR A 2 7.17 -1.69 -19.45
CA THR A 2 6.04 -1.25 -18.63
C THR A 2 6.46 -1.34 -17.17
N GLU A 3 6.50 -0.20 -16.49
CA GLU A 3 6.85 -0.11 -15.07
C GLU A 3 5.63 -0.45 -14.22
N ILE A 4 5.87 -1.04 -13.05
CA ILE A 4 4.86 -1.19 -12.00
C ILE A 4 5.13 -0.11 -10.97
N LEU A 5 4.15 0.78 -10.77
CA LEU A 5 4.23 1.81 -9.74
C LEU A 5 3.58 1.29 -8.46
N ILE A 6 4.31 1.39 -7.35
CA ILE A 6 3.83 0.91 -6.05
C ILE A 6 3.88 2.07 -5.05
N TYR A 7 2.73 2.42 -4.49
CA TYR A 7 2.64 3.31 -3.34
C TYR A 7 2.42 2.48 -2.08
N THR A 8 3.11 2.82 -1.01
CA THR A 8 3.03 2.12 0.29
C THR A 8 2.81 3.12 1.40
N ASP A 9 1.95 2.78 2.36
CA ASP A 9 1.75 3.56 3.58
C ASP A 9 1.49 2.63 4.78
N GLY A 10 1.80 3.11 5.98
CA GLY A 10 1.64 2.37 7.22
C GLY A 10 1.45 3.29 8.42
N ALA A 11 0.54 2.91 9.30
CA ALA A 11 0.20 3.68 10.49
C ALA A 11 -0.09 2.78 11.70
N CYS A 12 0.12 3.33 12.91
CA CYS A 12 -0.19 2.66 14.17
C CYS A 12 -1.01 3.56 15.08
N SER A 13 -1.95 2.97 15.83
CA SER A 13 -2.76 3.66 16.83
C SER A 13 -2.05 3.70 18.19
N GLY A 14 -0.99 4.52 18.32
CA GLY A 14 -0.20 4.71 19.55
C GLY A 14 1.18 4.04 19.54
N ASN A 15 1.84 3.97 20.71
CA ASN A 15 3.17 3.36 20.89
C ASN A 15 3.29 2.59 22.24
N PRO A 16 3.03 1.25 22.29
CA PRO A 16 2.57 0.42 21.17
C PRO A 16 1.07 0.57 20.93
N GLY A 17 0.62 0.16 19.74
CA GLY A 17 -0.80 0.10 19.41
C GLY A 17 -1.05 -0.75 18.17
N PRO A 18 -2.32 -1.09 17.88
CA PRO A 18 -2.68 -1.79 16.65
C PRO A 18 -2.15 -1.04 15.43
N GLY A 19 -1.41 -1.75 14.58
CA GLY A 19 -0.86 -1.24 13.33
C GLY A 19 -1.66 -1.73 12.12
N GLY A 20 -1.50 -1.03 11.01
CA GLY A 20 -1.99 -1.45 9.71
C GLY A 20 -1.13 -0.86 8.59
N TRP A 21 -1.26 -1.44 7.41
CA TRP A 21 -0.52 -1.03 6.22
C TRP A 21 -1.39 -1.12 4.97
N GLY A 22 -1.00 -0.37 3.94
CA GLY A 22 -1.65 -0.36 2.63
C GLY A 22 -0.62 -0.29 1.51
N ALA A 23 -0.95 -0.93 0.39
CA ALA A 23 -0.20 -0.80 -0.86
C ALA A 23 -1.13 -0.64 -2.05
N LEU A 24 -0.79 0.26 -2.98
CA LEU A 24 -1.47 0.45 -4.26
C LEU A 24 -0.49 0.12 -5.38
N LEU A 25 -0.82 -0.92 -6.16
CA LEU A 25 -0.07 -1.32 -7.35
C LEU A 25 -0.78 -0.79 -8.59
N ILE A 26 -0.02 -0.15 -9.49
CA ILE A 26 -0.50 0.39 -10.76
C ILE A 26 0.33 -0.20 -11.89
N TYR A 27 -0.35 -0.82 -12.86
CA TYR A 27 0.25 -1.37 -14.08
C TYR A 27 -0.59 -0.97 -15.30
N GLY A 28 -0.13 0.04 -16.03
CA GLY A 28 -0.94 0.68 -17.07
C GLY A 28 -2.23 1.26 -16.48
N GLU A 29 -3.39 0.84 -17.01
CA GLU A 29 -4.71 1.25 -16.50
C GLU A 29 -5.21 0.37 -15.34
N GLN A 30 -4.52 -0.74 -15.03
CA GLN A 30 -4.90 -1.64 -13.96
C GLN A 30 -4.42 -1.13 -12.61
N GLN A 31 -5.31 -1.18 -11.61
CA GLN A 31 -4.99 -0.82 -10.23
C GLN A 31 -5.41 -1.93 -9.27
N LYS A 32 -4.58 -2.20 -8.27
CA LYS A 32 -4.89 -3.17 -7.21
C LYS A 32 -4.45 -2.64 -5.84
N ALA A 33 -5.39 -2.62 -4.91
CA ALA A 33 -5.13 -2.28 -3.52
C ALA A 33 -4.91 -3.55 -2.66
N MET A 34 -3.97 -3.46 -1.72
CA MET A 34 -3.68 -4.47 -0.69
C MET A 34 -3.63 -3.79 0.68
N ARG A 35 -4.02 -4.51 1.73
CA ARG A 35 -4.01 -4.01 3.12
C ARG A 35 -3.83 -5.15 4.11
N GLY A 36 -3.35 -4.81 5.30
CA GLY A 36 -3.31 -5.69 6.46
C GLY A 36 -2.90 -4.95 7.72
#